data_AF-A0A661IZN0-F1
#
_entry.id   AF-A0A661IZN0-F1
#
_cell.length_a   1.000
_cell.length_b   1.000
_cell.length_c   1.000
_cell.angle_alpha   90.00
_cell.angle_beta   90.00
_cell.angle_gamma   90.00
#
_symmetry.space_group_name_H-M   'P 1'
#
loop_
_entity.id
_entity.type
_entity.pdbx_description
1 polymer ?
#
loop_
_entity_poly.entity_id
_entity_poly.type
_entity_poly.pdbx_seq_one_letter_code
_entity_poly.pdbx_strand_id
1 'polypeptide(L)'
;MRFGGRYVPETLFWPLVELEEAWKRLKQDQGFWSELGELLRDYVGRPTPLYYAPRLSSFLGFKVYLKREDLCHTGSHKINNTLGQCLLAKRMGKRRVIAETGAGQHGVATATAAALLDLRCTVYMGEEDVRRQALNVFRMELLGTEVVPVRGG
;
A
#
# COMPACT_ATOMS: atom_id res chain seq x y z
N MET A 1 -19.40 -20.87 5.60
CA MET A 1 -18.53 -19.67 5.56
C MET A 1 -19.10 -18.66 6.58
N ARG A 2 -18.39 -18.36 7.67
CA ARG A 2 -18.86 -17.49 8.77
C ARG A 2 -18.17 -16.10 8.84
N PHE A 3 -17.15 -15.87 8.01
CA PHE A 3 -16.35 -14.63 8.01
C PHE A 3 -16.32 -14.02 6.61
N GLY A 4 -16.21 -12.69 6.52
CA GLY A 4 -16.28 -11.93 5.27
C GLY A 4 -17.69 -11.49 4.92
N GLY A 5 -17.88 -10.96 3.71
CA GLY A 5 -19.13 -10.33 3.26
C GLY A 5 -18.93 -8.87 2.87
N ARG A 6 -20.03 -8.16 2.56
CA ARG A 6 -20.04 -6.72 2.24
C ARG A 6 -21.00 -6.01 3.17
N TYR A 7 -20.52 -5.64 4.36
CA TYR A 7 -21.29 -4.90 5.37
C TYR A 7 -21.02 -3.40 5.22
N VAL A 8 -21.58 -2.82 4.17
CA VAL A 8 -21.42 -1.39 3.84
C VAL A 8 -22.78 -0.75 3.58
N PRO A 9 -22.91 0.58 3.74
CA PRO A 9 -24.09 1.30 3.28
C PRO A 9 -24.38 1.06 1.79
N GLU A 10 -25.64 1.16 1.40
CA GLU A 10 -26.09 0.94 0.01
C GLU A 10 -25.35 1.82 -1.00
N THR A 11 -24.98 3.04 -0.60
CA THR A 11 -24.20 3.98 -1.41
C THR A 11 -22.80 3.47 -1.81
N LEU A 12 -22.24 2.50 -1.08
CA LEU A 12 -20.95 1.87 -1.37
C LEU A 12 -21.07 0.53 -2.09
N PHE A 13 -22.29 0.01 -2.30
CA PHE A 13 -22.47 -1.28 -2.96
C PHE A 13 -21.94 -1.28 -4.40
N TRP A 14 -22.37 -0.31 -5.22
CA TRP A 14 -21.96 -0.22 -6.62
C TRP A 14 -20.45 0.01 -6.82
N PRO A 15 -19.78 0.90 -6.07
CA PRO A 15 -18.32 1.00 -6.10
C PRO A 15 -17.58 -0.32 -5.83
N LEU A 16 -18.06 -1.13 -4.89
CA LEU A 16 -17.45 -2.43 -4.59
C LEU A 16 -17.65 -3.45 -5.71
N VAL A 17 -18.81 -3.43 -6.38
CA VAL A 17 -19.08 -4.26 -7.56
C VAL A 17 -18.16 -3.85 -8.71
N GLU A 18 -18.06 -2.55 -9.02
CA GLU A 18 -17.18 -2.01 -10.06
C GLU A 18 -15.71 -2.43 -9.83
N LEU A 19 -15.25 -2.33 -8.58
CA LEU A 19 -13.90 -2.74 -8.19
C LEU A 19 -13.67 -4.25 -8.40
N GLU A 20 -14.63 -5.08 -7.99
CA GLU A 20 -14.52 -6.53 -8.15
C GLU A 20 -14.48 -6.93 -9.63
N GLU A 21 -15.34 -6.36 -10.47
CA GLU A 21 -15.38 -6.63 -11.90
C GLU A 21 -14.09 -6.19 -12.59
N ALA A 22 -13.61 -4.99 -12.28
CA ALA A 22 -12.34 -4.49 -12.78
C ALA A 22 -11.18 -5.40 -12.37
N TRP A 23 -11.15 -5.85 -11.12
CA TRP A 23 -10.14 -6.79 -10.64
C TRP A 23 -10.22 -8.15 -11.32
N LYS A 24 -11.41 -8.74 -11.46
CA LYS A 24 -11.61 -10.03 -12.16
C LYS A 24 -11.07 -9.99 -13.59
N ARG A 25 -11.29 -8.88 -14.29
CA ARG A 25 -10.77 -8.64 -15.64
C ARG A 25 -9.25 -8.44 -15.63
N LEU A 26 -8.73 -7.50 -14.84
CA LEU A 26 -7.31 -7.13 -14.84
C LEU A 26 -6.41 -8.22 -14.27
N LYS A 27 -6.92 -9.08 -13.37
CA LYS A 27 -6.21 -10.27 -12.90
C LYS A 27 -5.90 -11.26 -14.04
N GLN A 28 -6.67 -11.24 -15.13
CA GLN A 28 -6.43 -12.09 -16.31
C GLN A 28 -5.61 -11.36 -17.40
N ASP A 29 -5.37 -10.06 -17.24
CA ASP A 29 -4.60 -9.25 -18.18
C ASP A 29 -3.08 -9.44 -17.95
N GLN A 30 -2.40 -10.04 -18.94
CA GLN A 30 -0.94 -10.23 -18.89
C GLN A 30 -0.20 -8.89 -18.88
N GLY A 31 -0.73 -7.86 -19.53
CA GLY A 31 -0.14 -6.52 -19.55
C GLY A 31 -0.18 -5.86 -18.18
N PHE A 32 -1.21 -6.12 -17.37
CA PHE A 32 -1.27 -5.67 -15.97
C PHE A 32 -0.15 -6.32 -15.13
N TRP A 33 0.04 -7.63 -15.26
CA TRP A 33 1.06 -8.35 -14.52
C TRP A 33 2.48 -8.03 -14.97
N SER A 34 2.71 -7.77 -16.26
CA SER A 34 4.01 -7.33 -16.77
C SER A 34 4.39 -5.98 -16.18
N GLU A 35 3.50 -4.99 -16.27
CA GLU A 35 3.74 -3.65 -15.72
C GLU A 35 3.94 -3.71 -14.20
N LEU A 36 3.08 -4.42 -13.46
CA LEU A 36 3.26 -4.59 -12.02
C LEU A 36 4.57 -5.31 -11.69
N GLY A 37 4.95 -6.32 -12.45
CA GLY A 37 6.19 -7.08 -12.26
C GLY A 37 7.44 -6.22 -12.48
N GLU A 38 7.44 -5.38 -13.51
CA GLU A 38 8.48 -4.39 -13.77
C GLU A 38 8.60 -3.39 -12.62
N LEU A 39 7.48 -2.80 -12.19
CA LEU A 39 7.46 -1.87 -11.07
C LEU A 39 7.93 -2.52 -9.75
N LEU A 40 7.51 -3.76 -9.48
CA LEU A 40 7.95 -4.47 -8.28
C LEU A 40 9.44 -4.76 -8.30
N ARG A 41 10.02 -5.08 -9.46
CA ARG A 41 11.44 -5.38 -9.60
C ARG A 41 12.29 -4.10 -9.57
N ASP A 42 11.98 -3.17 -10.47
CA ASP A 42 12.85 -2.04 -10.80
C ASP A 42 12.60 -0.82 -9.89
N TYR A 43 11.38 -0.65 -9.38
CA TYR A 43 11.05 0.45 -8.46
C TYR A 43 11.02 0.03 -6.99
N VAL A 44 10.38 -1.11 -6.67
CA VAL A 44 10.29 -1.58 -5.27
C VAL A 44 11.56 -2.31 -4.81
N GLY A 45 12.31 -2.93 -5.72
CA GLY A 45 13.53 -3.68 -5.40
C GLY A 45 13.28 -5.16 -5.06
N ARG A 46 12.23 -5.78 -5.63
CA ARG A 46 11.97 -7.21 -5.46
C ARG A 46 12.87 -8.07 -6.37
N PRO A 47 13.18 -9.33 -5.97
CA PRO A 47 12.80 -9.99 -4.71
C PRO A 47 13.64 -9.54 -3.51
N THR A 48 13.02 -9.48 -2.33
CA THR A 48 13.75 -9.25 -1.08
C THR A 48 14.49 -10.51 -0.62
N PRO A 49 15.70 -10.39 -0.03
CA PRO A 49 16.44 -11.53 0.50
C PRO A 49 15.69 -12.31 1.60
N LEU A 50 15.98 -13.61 1.71
CA LEU A 50 15.66 -14.42 2.88
C LEU A 50 16.94 -14.62 3.70
N TYR A 51 17.13 -13.80 4.73
CA TYR A 51 18.38 -13.71 5.47
C TYR A 51 18.42 -14.72 6.62
N TYR A 52 19.41 -15.62 6.63
CA TYR A 52 19.68 -16.47 7.79
C TYR A 52 20.26 -15.63 8.94
N ALA A 53 19.66 -15.68 10.12
CA ALA A 53 20.08 -14.90 11.28
C ALA A 53 20.90 -15.76 12.26
N PRO A 54 22.23 -15.88 12.12
CA PRO A 54 23.03 -16.86 12.86
C PRO A 54 23.03 -16.60 14.37
N ARG A 55 23.16 -15.33 14.80
CA ARG A 55 23.19 -14.99 16.24
C ARG A 55 21.86 -15.29 16.92
N LEU A 56 20.75 -14.95 16.28
CA LEU A 56 19.41 -15.23 16.78
C LEU A 56 19.12 -16.75 16.78
N SER A 57 19.58 -17.45 15.74
CA SER A 57 19.45 -18.91 15.66
C SER A 57 20.21 -19.61 16.79
N SER A 58 21.43 -19.14 17.08
CA SER A 58 22.23 -19.66 18.19
C SER A 58 21.58 -19.38 19.56
N PHE A 59 20.95 -18.21 19.71
CA PHE A 59 20.27 -17.85 20.96
C PHE A 59 19.02 -18.69 21.21
N LEU A 60 18.24 -18.98 20.16
CA LEU A 60 16.96 -19.71 20.28
C LEU A 60 17.08 -21.23 20.14
N GLY A 61 18.21 -21.74 19.66
CA GLY A 61 18.45 -23.18 19.46
C GLY A 61 17.81 -23.78 18.20
N PHE A 62 17.29 -22.95 17.28
CA PHE A 62 16.76 -23.38 15.98
C PHE A 62 17.06 -22.36 14.88
N LYS A 63 16.99 -22.77 13.61
CA LYS A 63 17.29 -21.88 12.47
C LYS A 63 16.22 -20.80 12.33
N VAL A 64 16.64 -19.54 12.34
CA VAL A 64 15.77 -18.38 12.08
C VAL A 64 16.17 -17.70 10.78
N TYR A 65 15.17 -17.42 9.95
CA TYR A 65 15.31 -16.64 8.73
C TYR A 65 14.42 -15.41 8.77
N LEU A 66 14.92 -14.29 8.24
CA LEU A 66 14.20 -13.02 8.13
C LEU A 66 13.88 -12.76 6.66
N LYS A 67 12.59 -12.72 6.30
CA LYS A 67 12.17 -12.25 4.97
C LYS A 67 12.24 -10.73 4.96
N ARG A 68 13.20 -10.18 4.22
CA ARG A 68 13.65 -8.78 4.33
C ARG A 68 12.74 -7.76 3.63
N GLU A 69 11.45 -7.75 3.95
CA GLU A 69 10.50 -6.75 3.43
C GLU A 69 10.76 -5.32 3.97
N ASP A 70 11.64 -5.18 4.97
CA ASP A 70 12.22 -3.91 5.39
C ASP A 70 13.09 -3.26 4.31
N LEU A 71 13.60 -4.04 3.34
CA LEU A 71 14.39 -3.55 2.22
C LEU A 71 13.55 -3.14 1.00
N CYS A 72 12.24 -3.36 1.03
CA CYS A 72 11.37 -2.81 0.00
C CYS A 72 11.47 -1.28 0.00
N HIS A 73 11.35 -0.65 -1.18
CA HIS A 73 11.20 0.80 -1.24
C HIS A 73 10.08 1.27 -0.29
N THR A 74 10.21 2.47 0.26
CA THR A 74 9.42 2.98 1.41
C THR A 74 9.63 2.27 2.76
N GLY A 75 10.44 1.21 2.83
CA GLY A 75 10.87 0.56 4.07
C GLY A 75 9.86 -0.41 4.69
N SER A 76 8.83 -0.84 3.96
CA SER A 76 7.89 -1.86 4.44
C SER A 76 7.21 -2.63 3.31
N HIS A 77 6.61 -3.77 3.64
CA HIS A 77 5.85 -4.59 2.69
C HIS A 77 4.60 -3.91 2.10
N LYS A 78 4.18 -2.75 2.63
CA LYS A 78 2.93 -2.08 2.22
C LYS A 78 2.96 -1.61 0.77
N ILE A 79 4.14 -1.21 0.27
CA ILE A 79 4.32 -0.74 -1.11
C ILE A 79 3.91 -1.78 -2.15
N ASN A 80 4.05 -3.08 -1.84
CA ASN A 80 3.67 -4.16 -2.76
C ASN A 80 2.17 -4.09 -3.11
N ASN A 81 1.31 -3.85 -2.12
CA ASN A 81 -0.14 -3.74 -2.33
C ASN A 81 -0.53 -2.35 -2.85
N THR A 82 0.02 -1.27 -2.29
CA THR A 82 -0.38 0.09 -2.72
C THR A 82 -0.05 0.35 -4.18
N LEU A 83 1.08 -0.18 -4.67
CA LEU A 83 1.45 -0.09 -6.08
C LEU A 83 0.47 -0.84 -6.99
N GLY A 84 0.10 -2.08 -6.61
CA GLY A 84 -0.91 -2.86 -7.34
C GLY A 84 -2.29 -2.19 -7.36
N GLN A 85 -2.72 -1.61 -6.23
CA GLN A 85 -4.00 -0.91 -6.15
C GLN A 85 -3.99 0.44 -6.89
N CYS A 86 -2.90 1.20 -6.84
CA CYS A 86 -2.77 2.42 -7.64
C CYS A 86 -2.75 2.11 -9.13
N LEU A 87 -2.07 1.04 -9.54
CA LEU A 87 -2.10 0.58 -10.93
C LEU A 87 -3.51 0.15 -11.35
N LEU A 88 -4.21 -0.60 -10.49
CA LEU A 88 -5.61 -0.96 -10.70
C LEU A 88 -6.50 0.29 -10.85
N ALA A 89 -6.37 1.27 -9.96
CA ALA A 89 -7.11 2.53 -10.03
C ALA A 89 -6.85 3.29 -11.34
N LYS A 90 -5.58 3.36 -11.77
CA LYS A 90 -5.19 3.95 -13.06
C LYS A 90 -5.83 3.20 -14.24
N ARG A 91 -5.78 1.86 -14.24
CA ARG A 91 -6.40 1.02 -15.29
C ARG A 91 -7.94 1.08 -15.28
N MET A 92 -8.55 1.43 -14.15
CA MET A 92 -9.97 1.77 -14.03
C MET A 92 -10.30 3.20 -14.48
N GLY A 93 -9.32 3.99 -14.92
CA GLY A 93 -9.51 5.38 -15.33
C GLY A 93 -9.73 6.36 -14.17
N LYS A 94 -9.50 5.94 -12.93
CA LYS A 94 -9.58 6.83 -11.76
C LYS A 94 -8.36 7.74 -11.74
N ARG A 95 -8.56 9.00 -11.32
CA ARG A 95 -7.51 10.04 -11.27
C ARG A 95 -7.11 10.42 -9.84
N ARG A 96 -7.71 9.75 -8.85
CA ARG A 96 -7.52 10.03 -7.43
C ARG A 96 -7.63 8.76 -6.63
N VAL A 97 -6.76 8.61 -5.64
CA VAL A 97 -6.81 7.58 -4.61
C VAL A 97 -6.99 8.23 -3.24
N ILE A 98 -7.66 7.51 -2.35
CA ILE A 98 -7.77 7.85 -0.94
C ILE A 98 -7.25 6.70 -0.10
N ALA A 99 -6.67 7.02 1.05
CA ALA A 99 -6.29 6.02 2.04
C ALA A 99 -6.43 6.60 3.45
N GLU A 100 -6.48 5.73 4.43
CA GLU A 100 -6.36 6.07 5.85
C GLU A 100 -5.00 5.62 6.39
N THR A 101 -4.49 6.28 7.42
CA THR A 101 -3.29 5.80 8.10
C THR A 101 -3.25 6.19 9.57
N GLY A 102 -2.69 5.29 10.41
CA GLY A 102 -2.32 5.58 11.80
C GLY A 102 -0.83 5.90 11.89
N ALA A 103 0.03 4.87 12.02
CA ALA A 103 1.49 5.05 12.10
C ALA A 103 2.16 5.73 10.87
N GLY A 104 1.43 5.98 9.77
CA GLY A 104 1.92 6.72 8.60
C GLY A 104 2.56 5.88 7.50
N GLN A 105 3.01 4.65 7.78
CA GLN A 105 3.67 3.80 6.79
C GLN A 105 2.79 3.42 5.60
N HIS A 106 1.48 3.22 5.82
CA HIS A 106 0.54 2.98 4.72
C HIS A 106 0.35 4.25 3.89
N GLY A 107 0.16 5.39 4.54
CA GLY A 107 0.04 6.69 3.86
C GLY A 107 1.26 7.00 2.99
N VAL A 108 2.48 6.81 3.50
CA VAL A 108 3.71 6.98 2.72
C VAL A 108 3.75 6.03 1.53
N ALA A 109 3.43 4.75 1.70
CA ALA A 109 3.42 3.79 0.59
C ALA A 109 2.36 4.11 -0.48
N THR A 110 1.18 4.64 -0.09
CA THR A 110 0.15 5.08 -1.02
C THR A 110 0.54 6.37 -1.73
N ALA A 111 1.09 7.34 -1.00
CA ALA A 111 1.62 8.60 -1.54
C ALA A 111 2.71 8.34 -2.61
N THR A 112 3.67 7.46 -2.31
CA THR A 112 4.73 7.08 -3.25
C THR A 112 4.16 6.44 -4.51
N ALA A 113 3.27 5.46 -4.37
CA ALA A 113 2.67 4.78 -5.51
C ALA A 113 1.80 5.72 -6.37
N ALA A 114 1.06 6.63 -5.73
CA ALA A 114 0.23 7.61 -6.41
C ALA A 114 1.08 8.63 -7.19
N ALA A 115 2.15 9.15 -6.56
CA ALA A 115 3.09 10.06 -7.22
C ALA A 115 3.76 9.41 -8.45
N LEU A 116 4.20 8.14 -8.33
CA LEU A 116 4.79 7.40 -9.44
C LEU A 116 3.82 7.21 -10.62
N LEU A 117 2.54 6.97 -10.33
CA LEU A 117 1.53 6.61 -11.33
C LEU A 117 0.68 7.80 -11.80
N ASP A 118 1.05 9.02 -11.41
CA ASP A 118 0.35 10.27 -11.74
C ASP A 118 -1.11 10.29 -11.26
N LEU A 119 -1.31 9.95 -9.98
CA LEU A 119 -2.61 9.96 -9.32
C LEU A 119 -2.63 10.99 -8.19
N ARG A 120 -3.70 11.78 -8.08
CA ARG A 120 -3.93 12.61 -6.90
C ARG A 120 -4.12 11.71 -5.68
N CYS A 121 -3.50 12.06 -4.55
CA CYS A 121 -3.61 11.28 -3.32
C CYS A 121 -4.09 12.17 -2.18
N THR A 122 -5.09 11.68 -1.43
CA THR A 122 -5.49 12.24 -0.15
C THR A 122 -5.41 11.15 0.92
N VAL A 123 -4.72 11.42 2.02
CA VAL A 123 -4.58 10.48 3.16
C VAL A 123 -5.26 11.07 4.39
N TYR A 124 -6.21 10.32 4.95
CA TYR A 124 -6.88 10.67 6.21
C TYR A 124 -6.10 10.07 7.39
N MET A 125 -5.79 10.89 8.39
CA MET A 125 -4.93 10.50 9.51
C MET A 125 -5.45 11.11 10.81
N GLY A 126 -5.50 10.35 11.91
CA GLY A 126 -5.99 10.87 13.19
C GLY A 126 -5.15 12.06 13.67
N GLU A 127 -5.79 13.10 14.24
CA GLU A 127 -5.08 14.34 14.63
C GLU A 127 -3.91 14.08 15.59
N GLU A 128 -4.05 13.13 16.50
CA GLU A 128 -2.98 12.74 17.40
C GLU A 128 -1.83 12.03 16.67
N ASP A 129 -2.14 11.17 15.70
CA ASP A 129 -1.13 10.49 14.90
C ASP A 129 -0.39 11.45 13.97
N VAL A 130 -1.07 12.46 13.42
CA VAL A 130 -0.43 13.55 12.64
C VAL A 130 0.67 14.22 13.48
N ARG A 131 0.39 14.50 14.76
CA ARG A 131 1.37 15.09 15.68
C ARG A 131 2.52 14.12 15.99
N ARG A 132 2.20 12.85 16.28
CA ARG A 132 3.19 11.83 16.67
C ARG A 132 4.08 11.37 15.52
N GLN A 133 3.58 11.42 14.28
CA GLN A 133 4.24 10.88 13.08
C GLN A 133 4.62 11.97 12.08
N ALA A 134 5.04 13.14 12.58
CA ALA A 134 5.36 14.32 11.77
C ALA A 134 6.30 14.03 10.57
N LEU A 135 7.29 13.13 10.73
CA LEU A 135 8.18 12.76 9.64
C LEU A 135 7.45 12.03 8.49
N ASN A 136 6.48 11.15 8.81
CA ASN A 136 5.71 10.47 7.77
C ASN A 136 4.72 11.41 7.11
N VAL A 137 4.13 12.36 7.86
CA VAL A 137 3.30 13.44 7.32
C VAL A 137 4.11 14.26 6.31
N PHE A 138 5.28 14.74 6.71
CA PHE A 138 6.17 15.50 5.85
C PHE A 138 6.57 14.74 4.58
N ARG A 139 6.87 13.43 4.68
CA ARG A 139 7.16 12.59 3.52
C ARG A 139 5.97 12.50 2.55
N MET A 140 4.74 12.38 3.06
CA MET A 140 3.55 12.35 2.22
C MET A 140 3.35 13.69 1.49
N GLU A 141 3.49 14.80 2.20
CA GLU A 141 3.36 16.15 1.63
C GLU A 141 4.43 16.43 0.57
N LEU A 142 5.68 15.99 0.80
CA LEU A 142 6.77 16.10 -0.17
C LEU A 142 6.47 15.34 -1.48
N LEU A 143 5.68 14.27 -1.40
CA LEU A 143 5.19 13.50 -2.56
C LEU A 143 3.93 14.10 -3.19
N GLY A 144 3.49 15.28 -2.75
CA GLY A 144 2.30 15.97 -3.27
C GLY A 144 0.97 15.40 -2.77
N THR A 145 0.99 14.62 -1.69
CA THR A 145 -0.23 14.06 -1.08
C THR A 145 -0.84 15.05 -0.10
N GLU A 146 -2.16 15.21 -0.17
CA GLU A 146 -2.93 15.96 0.81
C GLU A 146 -3.14 15.11 2.07
N VAL A 147 -2.62 15.54 3.22
CA VAL A 147 -2.85 14.85 4.50
C VAL A 147 -3.97 15.57 5.26
N VAL A 148 -5.06 14.87 5.54
CA VAL A 148 -6.26 15.41 6.20
C VAL A 148 -6.34 14.89 7.64
N PRO A 149 -6.11 15.74 8.66
CA PRO A 149 -6.29 15.38 10.05
C PRO A 149 -7.76 15.09 10.38
N VAL A 150 -8.02 13.98 11.07
CA VAL A 150 -9.37 13.57 11.50
C VAL A 150 -9.48 13.69 13.03
N ARG A 151 -10.48 14.45 13.49
CA ARG A 151 -10.72 14.74 14.91
C ARG A 151 -11.72 13.81 15.61
N GLY A 152 -12.41 12.95 14.86
CA GLY A 152 -13.45 12.08 15.38
C GLY A 152 -13.49 10.74 14.64
N GLY A 153 -13.44 9.67 15.42
CA GLY A 153 -13.65 8.27 15.05
C GLY A 153 -14.26 7.56 16.24
#